data_AF-A0A4P6U8X1-F1
#
_entry.id   AF-A0A4P6U8X1-F1
#
_cell.length_a   1.000
_cell.length_b   1.000
_cell.length_c   1.000
_cell.angle_alpha   90.00
_cell.angle_beta   90.00
_cell.angle_gamma   90.00
#
_symmetry.space_group_name_H-M   'P 1'
#
loop_
_entity.id
_entity.type
_entity.pdbx_description
1 polymer ?
#
loop_
_entity_poly.entity_id
_entity_poly.type
_entity_poly.pdbx_seq_one_letter_code
_entity_poly.pdbx_strand_id
1 'polypeptide(L)' 'MLDSGVWCFGMVVGPRCRESGVRVNLNSPRGQGSMPVFAVAPARCGIGFAL' A
#
# COMPACT_ATOMS: atom_id res chain seq x y z
N MET A 1 7.65 0.84 -1.01
CA MET A 1 8.13 2.19 -1.35
C MET A 1 6.96 3.01 -1.86
N LEU A 2 6.66 4.14 -1.24
CA LEU A 2 5.74 5.11 -1.82
C LEU A 2 6.44 5.87 -2.95
N ASP A 3 5.68 6.43 -3.90
CA ASP A 3 6.23 7.21 -5.02
C ASP A 3 6.94 8.49 -4.53
N SER A 4 6.71 8.92 -3.29
CA SER A 4 7.47 9.97 -2.60
C SER A 4 8.89 9.55 -2.21
N GLY A 5 9.27 8.29 -2.39
CA GLY A 5 10.55 7.73 -1.95
C GLY A 5 10.57 7.21 -0.52
N VAL A 6 9.47 7.35 0.22
CA VAL A 6 9.38 6.97 1.63
C VAL A 6 8.97 5.49 1.80
N TRP A 7 9.55 4.83 2.80
CA TRP A 7 9.10 3.53 3.28
C TRP A 7 8.28 3.69 4.55
N CYS A 8 7.23 2.89 4.69
CA CYS A 8 6.45 2.79 5.91
C CYS A 8 5.95 1.36 6.10
N PHE A 9 5.67 0.98 7.35
CA PHE A 9 4.98 -0.26 7.66
C PHE A 9 3.47 -0.04 7.52
N GLY A 10 2.79 -1.01 6.91
CA GLY A 10 1.35 -0.97 6.69
C GLY A 10 0.79 -2.34 6.39
N MET A 11 -0.51 -2.50 6.57
CA MET A 11 -1.22 -3.73 6.23
C MET A 11 -1.59 -3.70 4.75
N VAL A 12 -1.22 -4.72 3.98
CA VAL A 12 -1.62 -4.83 2.56
C VAL A 12 -2.79 -5.80 2.44
N VAL A 13 -3.88 -5.35 1.81
CA VAL A 13 -5.11 -6.11 1.59
C VAL A 13 -5.44 -6.23 0.11
N GLY A 14 -6.21 -7.27 -0.24
CA GLY A 14 -6.67 -7.53 -1.60
C GLY A 14 -5.96 -8.71 -2.27
N PRO A 15 -6.30 -8.99 -3.54
CA PRO A 15 -5.70 -10.10 -4.29
C PRO A 15 -4.20 -9.91 -4.41
N ARG A 16 -3.41 -10.99 -4.29
CA ARG A 16 -1.95 -10.95 -4.47
C ARG A 16 -1.20 -10.07 -3.45
N CYS A 17 -1.81 -9.73 -2.32
CA CYS A 17 -1.21 -8.85 -1.29
C CYS A 17 0.07 -9.40 -0.62
N ARG A 18 0.39 -10.69 -0.81
CA ARG A 18 1.62 -11.33 -0.32
C ARG A 18 2.75 -11.34 -1.35
N GLU A 19 2.51 -10.83 -2.55
CA GLU A 19 3.53 -10.74 -3.59
C GLU A 19 4.30 -9.43 -3.48
N SER A 20 5.62 -9.50 -3.63
CA SER A 20 6.47 -8.31 -3.69
C SER A 20 6.31 -7.58 -5.03
N GLY A 21 6.46 -6.26 -5.03
CA GLY A 21 6.38 -5.44 -6.23
C GLY A 21 4.96 -5.16 -6.72
N VAL A 22 3.93 -5.51 -5.96
CA VAL A 22 2.55 -5.12 -6.29
C VAL A 22 2.34 -3.64 -6.03
N ARG A 23 1.66 -2.96 -6.96
CA ARG A 23 1.22 -1.59 -6.78
C ARG A 23 0.16 -1.52 -5.70
N VAL A 24 0.20 -0.48 -4.86
CA VAL A 24 -0.75 -0.30 -3.77
C VAL A 24 -1.34 1.11 -3.76
N ASN A 25 -2.56 1.23 -3.25
CA ASN A 25 -3.22 2.50 -2.97
C ASN A 25 -3.59 2.60 -1.50
N LEU A 26 -3.63 3.80 -0.93
CA LEU A 26 -4.02 3.99 0.46
C LEU A 26 -5.52 3.71 0.61
N ASN A 27 -5.87 2.67 1.36
CA ASN A 27 -7.26 2.28 1.61
C ASN A 27 -7.74 2.96 2.91
N SER A 28 -7.98 4.28 2.80
CA SER A 28 -8.47 5.20 3.84
C SER A 28 -7.55 5.48 5.05
N PRO A 29 -7.51 6.72 5.55
CA PRO A 29 -6.87 7.07 6.81
C PRO A 29 -7.84 6.75 7.96
N ARG A 30 -7.71 5.59 8.62
CA ARG A 30 -8.28 5.49 9.97
C ARG A 30 -7.35 6.24 10.93
N GLY A 31 -7.98 6.90 11.90
CA GLY A 31 -7.46 7.99 12.73
C GLY A 31 -6.01 7.89 13.22
N GLN A 32 -5.52 9.06 13.65
CA GLN A 32 -4.21 9.29 14.23
C GLN A 32 -3.85 8.17 15.23
N GLY A 33 -2.84 7.36 14.89
CA GLY A 33 -2.37 6.23 15.72
C GLY A 33 -2.65 4.83 15.17
N SER A 34 -3.42 4.68 14.09
CA SER A 34 -3.62 3.36 13.45
C SER A 34 -2.61 3.09 12.33
N MET A 35 -2.18 1.83 12.19
CA MET A 35 -1.28 1.42 11.11
C MET A 35 -1.96 1.60 9.75
N PRO A 36 -1.31 2.22 8.75
CA PRO A 36 -1.93 2.48 7.45
C PRO A 36 -2.30 1.16 6.75
N VAL A 37 -3.47 1.16 6.11
CA VAL A 37 -3.95 0.04 5.30
C VAL A 37 -3.83 0.40 3.83
N PHE A 38 -3.19 -0.48 3.07
CA PHE A 38 -2.96 -0.35 1.65
C PHE A 38 -3.75 -1.44 0.92
N ALA A 39 -4.51 -1.07 -0.10
CA ALA A 39 -5.13 -2.05 -1.00
C ALA A 39 -4.24 -2.27 -2.22
N VAL A 40 -4.16 -3.52 -2.71
CA VAL A 40 -3.54 -3.81 -4.00
C VAL A 40 -4.29 -3.05 -5.10
N ALA A 41 -3.55 -2.24 -5.85
CA ALA A 41 -4.07 -1.41 -6.91
C ALA A 41 -4.03 -2.15 -8.26
N PRO A 42 -4.88 -1.76 -9.22
CA PRO A 42 -4.74 -2.20 -10.61
C PRO A 42 -3.33 -1.92 -11.15
N ALA A 43 -2.92 -2.72 -12.15
CA ALA A 43 -1.64 -2.52 -12.81
C ALA A 43 -1.51 -1.07 -13.33
N ARG A 44 -0.34 -0.45 -13.10
CA ARG A 44 -0.02 0.95 -13.46
C ARG A 44 -0.78 2.04 -12.68
N CYS A 45 -1.60 1.69 -11.70
CA CYS A 45 -2.22 2.63 -10.76
C CYS A 45 -1.59 2.51 -9.37
N GLY A 46 -1.92 3.41 -8.43
CA GLY A 46 -1.46 3.36 -7.04
C GLY A 46 -0.42 4.43 -6.70
N ILE A 47 0.00 4.45 -5.43
CA ILE A 47 0.88 5.46 -4.83
C ILE A 47 2.24 4.88 -4.41
N GLY A 48 2.50 3.62 -4.73
CA GLY A 48 3.71 2.93 -4.34
C GLY A 48 3.65 1.43 -4.58
N PHE A 49 4.65 0.73 -4.04
CA PHE A 49 4.86 -0.71 -4.13
C PHE A 49 4.99 -1.35 -2.75
N ALA A 50 4.38 -2.52 -2.56
CA ALA A 50 4.64 -3.38 -1.41
C ALA A 50 5.90 -4.24 -1.65
N LEU A 51 6.62 -4.56 -0.56
CA LEU A 51 7.66 -5.59 -0.53
C LEU A 51 7.15 -6.81 0.22
#